data_AF-A0A5D0ILF5-F1
#
_entry.id   AF-A0A5D0ILF5-F1
#
_cell.length_a   1.000
_cell.length_b   1.000
_cell.length_c   1.000
_cell.angle_alpha   90.00
_cell.angle_beta   90.00
_cell.angle_gamma   90.00
#
_symmetry.space_group_name_H-M   'P 1'
#
loop_
_entity.id
_entity.type
_entity.pdbx_description
1 polymer ?
#
loop_
_entity_poly.entity_id
_entity_poly.type
_entity_poly.pdbx_seq_one_letter_code
_entity_poly.pdbx_strand_id
1 'polypeptide(L)' 'MSKQINVALIGNPNTGKTSVFNALTGLNQKVGNYPGITVDKKEGICKLPRGL' A
#
# COMPACT_ATOMS: atom_id res chain seq x y z
N MET A 1 13.34 19.14 -1.72
CA MET A 1 12.14 18.28 -1.67
C MET A 1 12.56 16.82 -1.68
N SER A 2 12.02 15.97 -0.80
CA SER A 2 12.23 14.52 -0.88
C SER A 2 11.40 13.94 -2.03
N LYS A 3 12.00 13.12 -2.88
CA LYS A 3 11.32 12.47 -4.01
C LYS A 3 10.23 11.53 -3.49
N GLN A 4 8.98 11.70 -3.95
CA GLN A 4 7.92 10.72 -3.72
C GLN A 4 8.03 9.60 -4.77
N ILE A 5 7.85 8.36 -4.33
CA ILE A 5 7.89 7.17 -5.18
C ILE A 5 6.57 6.43 -5.00
N ASN A 6 5.91 6.14 -6.11
CA ASN A 6 4.72 5.28 -6.12
C ASN A 6 5.17 3.83 -6.26
N VAL A 7 4.67 2.97 -5.38
CA VAL A 7 5.01 1.54 -5.34
C VAL A 7 3.72 0.73 -5.36
N ALA A 8 3.68 -0.32 -6.20
CA ALA A 8 2.58 -1.27 -6.24
C ALA A 8 2.98 -2.59 -5.56
N LEU A 9 2.11 -3.13 -4.72
CA LEU A 9 2.31 -4.42 -4.06
C LEU A 9 1.49 -5.50 -4.78
N ILE A 10 2.16 -6.43 -5.45
CA ILE A 10 1.55 -7.45 -6.31
C ILE A 10 1.96 -8.85 -5.83
N GLY A 11 1.08 -9.85 -6.00
CA GLY A 11 1.37 -11.25 -5.68
C GLY A 11 0.13 -12.10 -5.49
N ASN A 12 0.30 -13.42 -5.51
CA ASN A 12 -0.77 -14.43 -5.43
C ASN A 12 -1.66 -14.27 -4.18
N PRO A 13 -2.91 -14.75 -4.20
CA PRO A 13 -3.76 -14.76 -3.00
C PRO A 13 -3.04 -15.36 -1.78
N ASN A 14 -3.30 -14.80 -0.60
CA ASN A 14 -2.79 -15.31 0.69
C ASN A 14 -1.26 -15.31 0.89
N THR A 15 -0.49 -14.56 0.09
CA THR A 15 0.97 -14.40 0.22
C THR A 15 1.44 -13.34 1.21
N GLY A 16 0.55 -12.82 2.08
CA GLY A 16 0.93 -11.85 3.11
C GLY A 16 1.04 -10.38 2.64
N LYS A 17 0.59 -10.04 1.43
CA LYS A 17 0.58 -8.66 0.91
C LYS A 17 -0.07 -7.66 1.88
N THR A 18 -1.25 -7.99 2.40
CA THR A 18 -1.97 -7.14 3.36
C THR A 18 -1.15 -6.90 4.62
N SER A 19 -0.42 -7.91 5.10
CA SER A 19 0.44 -7.80 6.29
C SER A 19 1.59 -6.83 6.05
N VAL A 20 2.28 -6.95 4.90
CA VAL A 20 3.37 -6.04 4.51
C VAL A 20 2.86 -4.62 4.34
N PHE A 21 1.73 -4.44 3.64
CA PHE A 21 1.12 -3.13 3.42
C PHE A 21 0.75 -2.45 4.75
N ASN A 22 0.14 -3.19 5.68
CA ASN A 22 -0.20 -2.67 7.01
C ASN A 22 1.03 -2.27 7.83
N ALA A 23 2.10 -3.08 7.78
CA ALA A 23 3.36 -2.77 8.46
C ALA A 23 4.04 -1.50 7.91
N LEU A 24 3.99 -1.30 6.59
CA LEU A 24 4.57 -0.12 5.93
C LEU A 24 3.76 1.17 6.16
N THR A 25 2.44 1.06 6.19
CA THR A 25 1.52 2.23 6.28
C THR A 25 1.10 2.56 7.71
N GLY A 26 1.44 1.70 8.68
CA GLY A 26 1.02 1.87 10.08
C GLY A 26 -0.50 1.91 10.24
N LEU A 27 -1.23 1.13 9.41
CA LEU A 27 -2.70 1.06 9.35
C LEU A 27 -3.42 2.34 8.90
N ASN A 28 -2.70 3.41 8.53
CA ASN A 28 -3.28 4.64 7.97
C ASN A 28 -3.55 4.47 6.47
N GLN A 29 -4.52 3.62 6.15
CA GLN A 29 -4.89 3.29 4.78
C GLN A 29 -6.25 3.85 4.41
N LYS A 30 -6.39 4.29 3.15
CA LYS A 30 -7.68 4.60 2.54
C LYS A 30 -8.16 3.35 1.80
N VAL A 31 -9.34 2.87 2.18
CA VAL A 31 -10.05 1.81 1.46
C VAL A 31 -11.06 2.48 0.54
N GLY A 32 -11.01 2.13 -0.74
CA GLY A 32 -12.02 2.48 -1.72
C GLY A 32 -12.21 1.35 -2.71
N ASN A 33 -13.10 1.53 -3.67
CA ASN A 33 -13.30 0.57 -4.76
C ASN A 33 -12.68 1.13 -6.04
N TYR A 34 -12.25 0.23 -6.94
CA TYR A 34 -11.96 0.65 -8.31
C TYR A 34 -13.28 1.12 -8.98
N PRO A 35 -13.26 2.22 -9.77
CA PRO A 35 -14.45 2.70 -10.45
C PRO A 35 -15.11 1.59 -11.30
N GLY A 36 -16.37 1.28 -11.01
CA GLY A 36 -17.17 0.34 -11.79
C GLY A 36 -16.98 -1.15 -11.47
N ILE A 37 -16.20 -1.54 -10.46
CA ILE A 37 -16.04 -2.94 -10.02
C ILE A 37 -16.00 -3.09 -8.50
N THR A 38 -16.28 -4.30 -7.99
CA THR A 38 -16.29 -4.64 -6.55
C THR A 38 -14.91 -4.99 -5.98
N VAL A 39 -13.83 -4.67 -6.70
CA VAL A 39 -12.47 -4.95 -6.25
C VAL A 39 -12.02 -3.84 -5.30
N ASP A 40 -11.61 -4.24 -4.09
CA ASP A 40 -11.03 -3.35 -3.10
C ASP A 40 -9.72 -2.73 -3.58
N LYS A 41 -9.57 -1.43 -3.35
CA LYS A 41 -8.37 -0.65 -3.56
C LYS A 41 -7.89 -0.11 -2.22
N LYS A 42 -6.66 -0.47 -1.83
CA LYS A 42 -5.99 0.01 -0.62
C LYS A 42 -4.80 0.88 -0.99
N GLU A 43 -4.82 2.14 -0.55
CA GLU A 43 -3.74 3.09 -0.76
C GLU A 43 -3.28 3.66 0.59
N GLY A 44 -1.97 3.91 0.71
CA GLY A 44 -1.38 4.42 1.94
C GLY A 44 0.01 4.98 1.69
N ILE A 45 0.48 5.80 2.64
CA ILE A 45 1.77 6.48 2.56
C ILE A 45 2.70 5.84 3.59
N CYS A 46 3.90 5.47 3.16
CA CYS A 46 4.98 5.03 4.03
C CYS A 46 6.09 6.08 4.01
N LYS A 47 6.58 6.46 5.20
CA LYS A 47 7.80 7.26 5.33
C LYS A 47 8.95 6.32 5.66
N LEU A 48 9.84 6.11 4.71
CA LEU A 48 11.07 5.36 4.95
C LEU A 48 12.10 6.27 5.62
N PRO A 49 12.84 5.79 6.63
CA PRO A 49 14.01 6.50 7.12
C PRO A 49 15.03 6.66 5.98
N ARG A 50 15.69 7.82 5.91
CA ARG A 50 16.77 8.01 4.93
C ARG A 50 17.98 7.22 5.41
N GLY A 51 18.43 6.22 4.65
CA GLY A 51 19.69 5.51 4.94
C GLY A 51 19.66 3.98 4.90
N LEU A 52 18.91 3.40 3.97
CA LEU A 52 19.29 2.11 3.36
C LEU A 52 19.92 2.41 2.01
#